data_AF-G3AZ43-F1
#
_entry.id   AF-G3AZ43-F1
#
_cell.length_a   1.000
_cell.length_b   1.000
_cell.length_c   1.000
_cell.angle_alpha   90.00
_cell.angle_beta   90.00
_cell.angle_gamma   90.00
#
_symmetry.space_group_name_H-M   'P 1'
#
loop_
_entity.id
_entity.type
_entity.pdbx_description
1 polymer ?
#
loop_
_entity_poly.entity_id
_entity_poly.type
_entity_poly.pdbx_seq_one_letter_code
_entity_poly.pdbx_strand_id
1 'polypeptide(L)'
;MNTKSESVATTLEAEGITKLGVPSEKQVASIKQIVASGFLDQISVRADIVNSEVSVPKSTSIINIPYQTITLTAQSDETTDGFVYIHPHSVLAASGEMPPDMMVYQLLNLSSNRKEGVVTKARMKALVDISGKQLANIAKGSPLLTYSKPLGNKYAPKNITSSKREAYVIPRFGAAIGSGGLGWDLPVIKVVQVKNNGQWIN
;
A
#
# COMPACT_ATOMS: atom_id res chain seq x y z
N MET A 1 -31.38 48.12 -11.61
CA MET A 1 -30.59 47.26 -10.69
C MET A 1 -29.76 46.31 -11.53
N ASN A 2 -28.44 46.44 -11.49
CA ASN A 2 -27.51 45.69 -12.31
C ASN A 2 -26.89 44.58 -11.46
N THR A 3 -27.48 43.40 -11.45
CA THR A 3 -26.94 42.24 -10.73
C THR A 3 -25.95 41.53 -11.64
N LYS A 4 -24.72 42.03 -11.72
CA LYS A 4 -23.62 41.23 -12.27
C LYS A 4 -23.43 40.04 -11.32
N SER A 5 -23.73 38.84 -11.80
CA SER A 5 -23.39 37.59 -11.14
C SER A 5 -21.89 37.37 -11.23
N GLU A 6 -21.12 38.07 -10.39
CA GLU A 6 -19.70 37.77 -10.18
C GLU A 6 -19.60 36.49 -9.35
N SER A 7 -19.86 35.36 -10.01
CA SER A 7 -19.56 34.04 -9.45
C SER A 7 -18.11 33.71 -9.80
N VAL A 8 -17.35 33.18 -8.84
CA VAL A 8 -15.95 32.75 -9.03
C VAL A 8 -15.80 31.82 -10.25
N ALA A 9 -16.83 31.01 -10.55
CA ALA A 9 -16.85 30.13 -11.71
C ALA A 9 -16.80 30.88 -13.05
N THR A 10 -17.41 32.06 -13.12
CA THR A 10 -17.46 32.89 -14.34
C THR A 10 -16.11 33.57 -14.60
N THR A 11 -15.37 33.91 -13.54
CA THR A 11 -14.00 34.45 -13.64
C THR A 11 -13.00 33.37 -14.08
N LEU A 12 -13.14 32.13 -13.59
CA LEU A 12 -12.26 31.01 -13.95
C LEU A 12 -12.39 30.59 -15.43
N GLU A 13 -13.59 30.69 -16.01
CA GLU A 13 -13.80 30.44 -17.44
C GLU A 13 -13.13 31.52 -18.32
N ALA A 14 -13.02 32.76 -17.84
CA ALA A 14 -12.31 33.84 -18.53
C ALA A 14 -10.78 33.69 -18.48
N GLU A 15 -10.25 33.00 -17.45
CA GLU A 15 -8.83 32.66 -17.32
C GLU A 15 -8.43 31.38 -18.09
N GLY A 16 -9.36 30.79 -18.86
CA GLY A 16 -9.11 29.58 -19.65
C GLY A 16 -9.03 28.30 -18.80
N ILE A 17 -9.44 28.35 -17.54
CA ILE A 17 -9.44 27.19 -16.63
C ILE A 17 -10.74 26.41 -16.86
N THR A 18 -10.70 25.47 -17.80
CA THR A 18 -11.82 24.58 -18.10
C THR A 18 -12.07 23.57 -16.98
N LYS A 19 -13.33 23.29 -16.67
CA LYS A 19 -13.72 22.20 -15.76
C LYS A 19 -13.13 20.87 -16.24
N LEU A 20 -12.54 20.11 -15.32
CA LEU A 20 -11.98 18.80 -15.62
C LEU A 20 -13.12 17.82 -15.94
N GLY A 21 -12.93 17.02 -17.00
CA GLY A 21 -13.80 15.89 -17.31
C GLY A 21 -13.58 14.70 -16.38
N VAL A 22 -14.43 13.68 -16.52
CA VAL A 22 -14.24 12.40 -15.82
C VAL A 22 -12.95 11.74 -16.32
N PRO A 23 -12.05 11.29 -15.41
CA PRO A 23 -10.81 10.66 -15.81
C PRO A 23 -11.06 9.31 -16.49
N SER A 24 -10.27 9.01 -17.51
CA SER A 24 -10.20 7.67 -18.12
C SER A 24 -9.62 6.64 -17.16
N GLU A 25 -9.88 5.35 -17.40
CA GLU A 25 -9.32 4.26 -16.58
C GLU A 25 -7.79 4.30 -16.47
N LYS A 26 -7.11 4.66 -17.57
CA LYS A 26 -5.64 4.84 -17.57
C LYS A 26 -5.22 5.98 -16.63
N GLN A 27 -5.94 7.10 -16.66
CA GLN A 27 -5.68 8.22 -15.77
C GLN A 27 -5.95 7.84 -14.31
N VAL A 28 -7.03 7.11 -14.02
CA VAL A 28 -7.31 6.61 -12.66
C VAL A 28 -6.18 5.70 -12.18
N ALA A 29 -5.72 4.77 -13.02
CA ALA A 29 -4.60 3.89 -12.68
C ALA A 29 -3.31 4.68 -12.42
N SER A 30 -3.00 5.70 -13.23
CA SER A 30 -1.86 6.59 -13.01
C SER A 30 -2.00 7.40 -11.71
N ILE A 31 -3.20 7.94 -11.42
CA ILE A 31 -3.48 8.66 -10.18
C ILE A 31 -3.25 7.75 -8.97
N LYS A 32 -3.72 6.49 -9.02
CA LYS A 32 -3.46 5.51 -7.94
C LYS A 32 -1.96 5.32 -7.72
N GLN A 33 -1.17 5.20 -8.78
CA GLN A 33 0.29 5.06 -8.66
C GLN A 33 0.96 6.32 -8.09
N ILE A 34 0.51 7.51 -8.51
CA ILE A 34 1.01 8.79 -7.98
C ILE A 34 0.73 8.89 -6.48
N VAL A 35 -0.52 8.65 -6.07
CA VAL A 35 -0.91 8.68 -4.66
C VAL A 35 -0.13 7.64 -3.86
N ALA A 36 -0.02 6.40 -4.36
CA ALA A 36 0.73 5.35 -3.67
C ALA A 36 2.23 5.67 -3.53
N SER A 37 2.82 6.37 -4.51
CA SER A 37 4.23 6.79 -4.42
C SER A 37 4.47 7.86 -3.35
N GLY A 38 3.47 8.71 -3.06
CA GLY A 38 3.58 9.74 -2.03
C GLY A 38 3.44 9.22 -0.60
N PHE A 39 2.84 8.03 -0.43
CA PHE A 39 2.51 7.44 0.88
C PHE A 39 3.09 6.01 1.00
N LEU A 40 4.31 5.82 0.50
CA LEU A 40 4.93 4.50 0.40
C LEU A 40 5.13 3.83 1.78
N ASP A 41 5.43 4.61 2.80
CA ASP A 41 5.57 4.19 4.20
C ASP A 41 4.23 3.90 4.90
N GLN A 42 3.11 4.25 4.26
CA GLN A 42 1.75 4.12 4.81
C GLN A 42 0.95 3.06 4.08
N ILE A 43 1.49 1.84 4.09
CA ILE A 43 0.88 0.67 3.47
C ILE A 43 0.38 -0.29 4.53
N SER A 44 -0.82 -0.79 4.27
CA SER A 44 -1.51 -1.79 5.07
C SER A 44 -1.80 -3.03 4.22
N VAL A 45 -1.67 -4.21 4.82
CA VAL A 45 -1.96 -5.50 4.20
C VAL A 45 -2.96 -6.25 5.05
N ARG A 46 -3.94 -6.89 4.43
CA ARG A 46 -4.97 -7.65 5.14
C ARG A 46 -4.32 -8.77 5.96
N ALA A 47 -4.69 -8.87 7.24
CA ALA A 47 -3.93 -9.69 8.19
C ALA A 47 -4.08 -11.20 7.96
N ASP A 48 -5.19 -11.65 7.36
CA ASP A 48 -5.42 -13.04 6.94
C ASP A 48 -4.43 -13.53 5.87
N ILE A 49 -3.92 -12.61 5.04
CA ILE A 49 -2.94 -12.94 3.99
C ILE A 49 -1.54 -13.11 4.58
N VAL A 50 -1.24 -12.33 5.62
CA VAL A 50 0.10 -12.25 6.23
C VAL A 50 0.26 -13.29 7.34
N ASN A 51 -0.76 -13.46 8.17
CA ASN A 51 -0.77 -14.36 9.29
C ASN A 51 -1.90 -15.39 9.14
N SER A 52 -1.53 -16.66 8.95
CA SER A 52 -2.46 -17.77 8.82
C SER A 52 -3.30 -18.05 10.07
N GLU A 53 -2.89 -17.53 11.23
CA GLU A 53 -3.67 -17.64 12.48
C GLU A 53 -4.87 -16.68 12.50
N VAL A 54 -4.84 -15.62 11.69
CA VAL A 54 -5.93 -14.65 11.58
C VAL A 54 -6.97 -15.17 10.61
N SER A 55 -8.11 -15.64 11.13
CA SER A 55 -9.24 -16.09 10.32
C SER A 55 -10.28 -14.97 10.17
N VAL A 56 -10.64 -14.64 8.93
CA VAL A 56 -11.68 -13.66 8.60
C VAL A 56 -12.84 -14.40 7.92
N PRO A 57 -13.94 -14.71 8.65
CA PRO A 57 -15.14 -15.27 8.06
C PRO A 57 -15.73 -14.34 6.99
N LYS A 58 -16.36 -14.92 5.96
CA LYS A 58 -17.03 -14.16 4.88
C LYS A 58 -18.16 -13.24 5.36
N SER A 59 -18.75 -13.53 6.53
CA SER A 59 -19.79 -12.71 7.16
C SER A 59 -19.25 -11.50 7.94
N THR A 60 -17.93 -11.36 8.04
CA THR A 60 -17.30 -10.27 8.80
C THR A 60 -17.57 -8.95 8.11
N SER A 61 -18.09 -7.97 8.86
CA SER A 61 -18.26 -6.61 8.35
C SER A 61 -16.90 -6.02 7.95
N ILE A 62 -16.86 -5.29 6.84
CA ILE A 62 -15.63 -4.71 6.26
C ILE A 62 -14.85 -3.86 7.28
N ILE A 63 -15.56 -3.14 8.14
CA ILE A 63 -14.96 -2.33 9.20
C ILE A 63 -14.29 -3.16 10.29
N ASN A 64 -14.53 -4.47 10.35
CA ASN A 64 -13.96 -5.38 11.35
C ASN A 64 -12.89 -6.30 10.76
N ILE A 65 -12.55 -6.14 9.48
CA ILE A 65 -11.47 -6.89 8.83
C ILE A 65 -10.13 -6.28 9.26
N PRO A 66 -9.23 -7.07 9.88
CA PRO A 66 -7.94 -6.59 10.37
C PRO A 66 -6.92 -6.41 9.25
N TYR A 67 -6.14 -5.34 9.34
CA TYR A 67 -4.99 -5.03 8.51
C TYR A 67 -3.75 -4.84 9.36
N GLN A 68 -2.60 -5.20 8.83
CA GLN A 68 -1.28 -4.99 9.40
C GLN A 68 -0.55 -3.87 8.64
N THR A 69 0.11 -2.96 9.36
CA THR A 69 0.93 -1.89 8.76
C THR A 69 2.41 -2.08 9.07
N ILE A 70 3.31 -1.65 8.17
CA ILE A 70 4.77 -1.69 8.42
C ILE A 70 5.17 -0.71 9.51
N THR A 71 4.63 0.50 9.45
CA THR A 71 4.83 1.49 10.49
C THR A 71 4.17 0.96 11.74
N LEU A 72 4.98 0.81 12.80
CA LEU A 72 4.53 0.37 14.11
C LEU A 72 3.30 1.19 14.49
N THR A 73 2.12 0.56 14.46
CA THR A 73 1.15 0.83 15.51
C THR A 73 1.93 0.60 16.79
N ALA A 74 2.09 1.69 17.56
CA ALA A 74 2.82 1.75 18.80
C ALA A 74 2.68 0.44 19.56
N GLN A 75 3.78 0.04 20.21
CA GLN A 75 3.86 -0.97 21.27
C GLN A 75 2.47 -1.44 21.69
N SER A 76 2.22 -2.73 21.55
CA SER A 76 1.01 -3.40 22.03
C SER A 76 0.80 -3.08 23.51
N ASP A 77 0.28 -1.89 23.79
CA ASP A 77 -0.36 -1.56 25.04
C ASP A 77 -1.51 -2.55 25.14
N GLU A 78 -1.80 -3.06 26.34
CA GLU A 78 -2.92 -4.00 26.60
C GLU A 78 -4.27 -3.52 26.04
N THR A 79 -4.35 -2.26 25.61
CA THR A 79 -5.51 -1.58 25.07
C THR A 79 -5.72 -1.72 23.55
N THR A 80 -4.74 -2.21 22.77
CA THR A 80 -4.86 -2.37 21.32
C THR A 80 -4.45 -3.78 20.86
N ASP A 81 -5.09 -4.29 19.81
CA ASP A 81 -4.82 -5.62 19.24
C ASP A 81 -3.68 -5.63 18.21
N GLY A 82 -2.99 -4.50 18.01
CA GLY A 82 -1.91 -4.36 17.03
C GLY A 82 -2.37 -4.36 15.56
N PHE A 83 -3.69 -4.36 15.32
CA PHE A 83 -4.27 -4.30 13.99
C PHE A 83 -4.90 -2.93 13.70
N VAL A 84 -5.02 -2.66 12.40
CA VAL A 84 -5.66 -1.48 11.84
C VAL A 84 -6.91 -1.90 11.08
N TYR A 85 -7.95 -1.06 11.15
CA TYR A 85 -9.24 -1.37 10.58
C TYR A 85 -9.72 -0.24 9.66
N ILE A 86 -10.53 -0.57 8.65
CA ILE A 86 -11.14 0.44 7.77
C ILE A 86 -12.06 1.35 8.60
N HIS A 87 -11.99 2.66 8.36
CA HIS A 87 -12.89 3.63 8.98
C HIS A 87 -14.34 3.46 8.45
N PRO A 88 -15.39 3.52 9.30
CA PRO A 88 -16.78 3.33 8.87
C PRO A 88 -17.28 4.30 7.79
N HIS A 89 -16.73 5.51 7.73
CA HIS A 89 -17.02 6.49 6.67
C HIS A 89 -16.21 6.29 5.38
N SER A 90 -15.45 5.20 5.25
CA SER A 90 -14.77 4.87 4.00
C SER A 90 -15.79 4.38 2.96
N VAL A 91 -15.56 4.72 1.69
CA VAL A 91 -16.34 4.17 0.56
C VAL A 91 -16.31 2.63 0.52
N LEU A 92 -15.25 2.01 1.06
CA LEU A 92 -15.11 0.56 1.14
C LEU A 92 -16.09 -0.06 2.13
N ALA A 93 -16.50 0.66 3.18
CA ALA A 93 -17.38 0.10 4.21
C ALA A 93 -18.76 -0.29 3.65
N ALA A 94 -19.20 0.35 2.57
CA ALA A 94 -20.47 0.08 1.90
C ALA A 94 -20.36 -0.92 0.74
N SER A 95 -19.15 -1.42 0.41
CA SER A 95 -18.95 -2.22 -0.80
C SER A 95 -19.62 -3.59 -0.77
N GLY A 96 -19.86 -4.17 0.41
CA GLY A 96 -20.40 -5.53 0.59
C GLY A 96 -19.46 -6.67 0.18
N GLU A 97 -18.41 -6.39 -0.58
CA GLU A 97 -17.38 -7.32 -1.03
C GLU A 97 -16.16 -7.35 -0.11
N MET A 98 -15.31 -8.36 -0.28
CA MET A 98 -14.04 -8.44 0.44
C MET A 98 -13.14 -7.26 0.03
N PRO A 99 -12.62 -6.47 1.00
CA PRO A 99 -11.79 -5.33 0.69
C PRO A 99 -10.42 -5.75 0.13
N PRO A 100 -9.71 -4.84 -0.55
CA PRO A 100 -8.43 -5.14 -1.21
C PRO A 100 -7.37 -5.71 -0.25
N ASP A 101 -6.52 -6.58 -0.81
CA ASP A 101 -5.45 -7.26 -0.08
C ASP A 101 -4.42 -6.27 0.50
N MET A 102 -4.07 -5.23 -0.27
CA MET A 102 -3.15 -4.17 0.16
C MET A 102 -3.73 -2.80 -0.18
N MET A 103 -3.57 -1.86 0.74
CA MET A 103 -4.07 -0.50 0.58
C MET A 103 -3.11 0.51 1.18
N VAL A 104 -3.09 1.68 0.55
CA VAL A 104 -2.41 2.88 1.02
C VAL A 104 -3.38 3.68 1.89
N TYR A 105 -2.92 4.15 3.03
CA TYR A 105 -3.69 5.00 3.93
C TYR A 105 -3.03 6.38 4.09
N GLN A 106 -3.80 7.36 4.57
CA GLN A 106 -3.30 8.72 4.84
C GLN A 106 -2.90 8.93 6.30
N LEU A 107 -3.68 8.36 7.22
CA LEU A 107 -3.49 8.50 8.66
C LEU A 107 -4.23 7.38 9.40
N LEU A 108 -3.81 7.17 10.64
CA LEU A 108 -4.44 6.27 11.60
C LEU A 108 -5.07 7.10 12.71
N ASN A 109 -6.35 6.85 13.00
CA ASN A 109 -7.07 7.47 14.09
C ASN A 109 -7.33 6.43 15.18
N LEU A 110 -6.91 6.72 16.40
CA LEU A 110 -7.31 5.95 17.57
C LEU A 110 -8.51 6.63 18.23
N SER A 111 -9.54 5.86 18.55
CA SER A 111 -10.71 6.42 19.25
C SER A 111 -10.29 6.96 20.62
N SER A 112 -10.74 8.18 20.95
CA SER A 112 -10.57 8.78 22.27
C SER A 112 -11.50 8.17 23.32
N ASN A 113 -12.61 7.55 22.89
CA ASN A 113 -13.59 6.90 23.77
C ASN A 113 -13.11 5.50 24.17
N ARG A 114 -12.05 5.43 24.98
CA ARG A 114 -11.55 4.17 25.52
C ARG A 114 -12.47 3.70 26.64
N LYS A 115 -12.96 2.46 26.55
CA LYS A 115 -13.66 1.79 27.65
C LYS A 115 -12.70 0.80 28.28
N GLU A 116 -12.64 0.79 29.60
CA GLU A 116 -11.84 -0.18 30.35
C GLU A 116 -12.25 -1.61 29.99
N GLY A 117 -11.28 -2.48 29.68
CA GLY A 117 -11.51 -3.86 29.24
C GLY A 117 -11.94 -4.04 27.77
N VAL A 118 -12.06 -2.97 26.97
CA VAL A 118 -12.40 -3.07 25.54
C VAL A 118 -11.23 -2.64 24.67
N VAL A 119 -10.80 -3.53 23.77
CA VAL A 119 -9.76 -3.24 22.78
C VAL A 119 -10.19 -2.09 21.88
N THR A 120 -9.37 -1.04 21.83
CA THR A 120 -9.63 0.12 20.99
C THR A 120 -9.07 -0.10 19.60
N LYS A 121 -9.93 -0.07 18.59
CA LYS A 121 -9.54 -0.28 17.19
C LYS A 121 -8.92 0.98 16.58
N ALA A 122 -7.69 0.87 16.08
CA ALA A 122 -7.10 1.89 15.23
C ALA A 122 -7.81 1.90 13.86
N ARG A 123 -8.24 3.08 13.40
CA ARG A 123 -9.01 3.24 12.16
C ARG A 123 -8.19 3.98 11.11
N MET A 124 -7.97 3.36 9.96
CA MET A 124 -7.29 4.00 8.83
C MET A 124 -8.24 4.75 7.92
N LYS A 125 -7.77 5.89 7.42
CA LYS A 125 -8.34 6.58 6.27
C LYS A 125 -7.67 6.04 4.99
N ALA A 126 -8.29 5.03 4.39
CA ALA A 126 -7.81 4.41 3.15
C ALA A 126 -7.91 5.40 1.97
N LEU A 127 -6.89 5.41 1.12
CA LEU A 127 -6.80 6.25 -0.08
C LEU A 127 -7.02 5.43 -1.35
N VAL A 128 -6.11 4.48 -1.61
CA VAL A 128 -6.09 3.68 -2.84
C VAL A 128 -5.67 2.25 -2.55
N ASP A 129 -6.21 1.32 -3.33
CA ASP A 129 -5.74 -0.05 -3.44
C ASP A 129 -4.46 -0.13 -4.27
N ILE A 130 -3.60 -1.11 -3.94
CA ILE A 130 -2.37 -1.36 -4.67
C ILE A 130 -2.09 -2.86 -4.76
N SER A 131 -1.64 -3.33 -5.93
CA SER A 131 -1.16 -4.71 -6.07
C SER A 131 0.32 -4.84 -5.68
N GLY A 132 0.74 -6.01 -5.21
CA GLY A 132 2.15 -6.26 -4.86
C GLY A 132 3.13 -5.99 -6.01
N LYS A 133 2.74 -6.23 -7.27
CA LYS A 133 3.58 -5.91 -8.44
C LYS A 133 3.73 -4.40 -8.65
N GLN A 134 2.64 -3.63 -8.49
CA GLN A 134 2.70 -2.17 -8.57
C GLN A 134 3.53 -1.59 -7.42
N LEU A 135 3.37 -2.14 -6.22
CA LEU A 135 4.16 -1.75 -5.06
C LEU A 135 5.66 -1.99 -5.28
N ALA A 136 6.04 -3.16 -5.76
CA ALA A 136 7.45 -3.45 -6.08
C ALA A 136 8.03 -2.47 -7.10
N ASN A 137 7.23 -2.01 -8.06
CA ASN A 137 7.66 -1.04 -9.06
C ASN A 137 7.82 0.38 -8.48
N ILE A 138 6.86 0.84 -7.67
CA ILE A 138 6.88 2.17 -7.05
C ILE A 138 7.97 2.24 -5.97
N ALA A 139 8.16 1.17 -5.21
CA ALA A 139 9.17 1.09 -4.16
C ALA A 139 10.59 0.84 -4.69
N LYS A 140 10.77 0.69 -6.02
CA LYS A 140 12.09 0.43 -6.61
C LYS A 140 13.04 1.60 -6.31
N GLY A 141 14.18 1.30 -5.71
CA GLY A 141 15.17 2.30 -5.30
C GLY A 141 14.90 2.92 -3.93
N SER A 142 13.76 2.62 -3.30
CA SER A 142 13.52 2.98 -1.90
C SER A 142 14.22 1.99 -0.95
N PRO A 143 14.59 2.41 0.27
CA PRO A 143 15.14 1.51 1.28
C PRO A 143 14.09 0.54 1.86
N LEU A 144 12.80 0.74 1.55
CA LEU A 144 11.71 -0.11 1.99
C LEU A 144 11.56 -1.38 1.16
N LEU A 145 12.29 -1.52 0.05
CA LEU A 145 12.24 -2.69 -0.82
C LEU A 145 13.59 -3.39 -0.86
N THR A 146 13.61 -4.62 -0.37
CA THR A 146 14.76 -5.53 -0.49
C THR A 146 14.42 -6.69 -1.41
N TYR A 147 15.43 -7.46 -1.81
CA TYR A 147 15.23 -8.56 -2.75
C TYR A 147 15.90 -9.83 -2.22
N SER A 148 15.23 -10.96 -2.45
CA SER A 148 15.80 -12.26 -2.16
C SER A 148 17.02 -12.55 -3.03
N LYS A 149 17.75 -13.62 -2.66
CA LYS A 149 18.63 -14.30 -3.61
C LYS A 149 17.81 -14.74 -4.83
N PRO A 150 18.43 -14.81 -6.03
CA PRO A 150 17.73 -15.34 -7.20
C PRO A 150 17.14 -16.72 -6.96
N LEU A 151 15.98 -16.97 -7.54
CA LEU A 151 15.34 -18.28 -7.50
C LEU A 151 16.21 -19.32 -8.23
N GLY A 152 16.16 -20.55 -7.73
CA GLY A 152 16.91 -21.68 -8.27
C GLY A 152 16.19 -22.43 -9.39
N ASN A 153 16.83 -23.52 -9.85
CA ASN A 153 16.28 -24.51 -10.78
C ASN A 153 15.82 -23.89 -12.13
N LYS A 154 14.54 -24.06 -12.49
CA LYS A 154 13.95 -23.58 -13.75
C LYS A 154 14.00 -22.05 -13.91
N TYR A 155 14.20 -21.32 -12.80
CA TYR A 155 14.28 -19.86 -12.76
C TYR A 155 15.70 -19.35 -12.44
N ALA A 156 16.71 -20.22 -12.59
CA ALA A 156 18.10 -19.87 -12.32
C ALA A 156 18.56 -18.64 -13.11
N PRO A 157 19.48 -17.83 -12.56
CA PRO A 157 19.99 -16.64 -13.22
C PRO A 157 20.60 -16.94 -14.59
N LYS A 158 20.24 -16.13 -15.58
CA LYS A 158 20.83 -16.17 -16.91
C LYS A 158 21.82 -15.04 -17.05
N ASN A 159 23.12 -15.35 -17.10
CA ASN A 159 24.15 -14.34 -17.32
C ASN A 159 24.08 -13.86 -18.78
N ILE A 160 23.89 -12.55 -18.97
CA ILE A 160 24.01 -11.90 -20.28
C ILE A 160 25.48 -11.57 -20.54
N THR A 161 26.16 -11.06 -19.51
CA THR A 161 27.62 -10.79 -19.50
C THR A 161 28.21 -11.21 -18.15
N SER A 162 29.53 -11.07 -17.98
CA SER A 162 30.20 -11.28 -16.68
C SER A 162 29.70 -10.34 -15.57
N SER A 163 29.16 -9.18 -15.94
CA SER A 163 28.67 -8.13 -15.04
C SER A 163 27.17 -7.90 -15.09
N LYS A 164 26.41 -8.62 -15.93
CA LYS A 164 24.97 -8.44 -16.12
C LYS A 164 24.25 -9.77 -16.20
N ARG A 165 23.18 -9.94 -15.42
CA ARG A 165 22.35 -11.15 -15.45
C ARG A 165 20.86 -10.85 -15.35
N GLU A 166 20.04 -11.72 -15.91
CA GLU A 166 18.61 -11.75 -15.64
C GLU A 166 18.32 -12.75 -14.53
N ALA A 167 17.53 -12.36 -13.54
CA ALA A 167 17.18 -13.20 -12.41
C ALA A 167 15.71 -13.03 -12.05
N TYR A 168 15.10 -14.12 -11.57
CA TYR A 168 13.82 -14.03 -10.88
C TYR A 168 14.09 -13.90 -9.39
N VAL A 169 13.49 -12.89 -8.76
CA VAL A 169 13.66 -12.58 -7.34
C VAL A 169 12.30 -12.36 -6.70
N ILE A 170 12.23 -12.60 -5.39
CA ILE A 170 11.10 -12.24 -4.55
C ILE A 170 11.43 -10.88 -3.93
N PRO A 171 10.74 -9.79 -4.27
CA PRO A 171 10.86 -8.53 -3.56
C PRO A 171 10.24 -8.66 -2.18
N ARG A 172 10.85 -8.05 -1.17
CA ARG A 172 10.32 -7.94 0.19
C ARG A 172 10.15 -6.48 0.54
N PHE A 173 8.93 -6.12 0.93
CA PHE A 173 8.58 -4.77 1.32
C PHE A 173 8.54 -4.61 2.84
N GLY A 174 9.09 -3.52 3.38
CA GLY A 174 9.23 -3.27 4.81
C GLY A 174 10.62 -3.61 5.32
N ALA A 175 10.69 -4.26 6.48
CA ALA A 175 11.96 -4.62 7.09
C ALA A 175 12.79 -5.56 6.19
N ALA A 176 14.09 -5.28 6.15
CA ALA A 176 15.04 -6.05 5.37
C ALA A 176 15.03 -7.54 5.76
N ILE A 177 15.30 -8.40 4.77
CA ILE A 177 15.41 -9.85 5.01
C ILE A 177 16.48 -10.10 6.09
N GLY A 178 16.09 -10.76 7.18
CA GLY A 178 16.98 -11.11 8.29
C GLY A 178 17.11 -10.06 9.39
N SER A 179 16.46 -8.89 9.29
CA SER A 179 16.50 -7.87 10.35
C SER A 179 15.45 -8.07 11.45
N GLY A 180 14.66 -9.15 11.38
CA GLY A 180 13.60 -9.49 12.36
C GLY A 180 12.40 -8.53 12.39
N GLY A 181 12.39 -7.48 11.56
CA GLY A 181 11.30 -6.52 11.50
C GLY A 181 10.13 -7.00 10.63
N LEU A 182 9.02 -6.28 10.74
CA LEU A 182 7.81 -6.55 9.97
C LEU A 182 7.99 -6.21 8.48
N GLY A 183 7.61 -7.13 7.62
CA GLY A 183 7.64 -6.96 6.17
C GLY A 183 6.99 -8.12 5.44
N TRP A 184 6.65 -7.89 4.18
CA TRP A 184 5.86 -8.83 3.37
C TRP A 184 6.57 -9.14 2.06
N ASP A 185 6.52 -10.42 1.67
CA ASP A 185 7.04 -10.86 0.39
C ASP A 185 6.02 -10.56 -0.70
N LEU A 186 6.50 -9.94 -1.79
CA LEU A 186 5.71 -9.55 -2.94
C LEU A 186 5.82 -10.60 -4.05
N PRO A 187 4.91 -10.58 -5.05
CA PRO A 187 4.97 -11.51 -6.17
C PRO A 187 6.33 -11.50 -6.87
N VAL A 188 6.76 -12.67 -7.33
CA VAL A 188 8.03 -12.85 -8.05
C VAL A 188 8.10 -11.93 -9.26
N ILE A 189 9.22 -11.24 -9.41
CA ILE A 189 9.50 -10.39 -10.58
C ILE A 189 10.79 -10.81 -11.27
N LYS A 190 10.83 -10.58 -12.58
CA LYS A 190 12.05 -10.67 -13.37
C LYS A 190 12.81 -9.33 -13.25
N VAL A 191 14.06 -9.39 -12.81
CA VAL A 191 14.96 -8.23 -12.70
C VAL A 191 16.20 -8.43 -13.55
N VAL A 192 16.77 -7.31 -13.98
CA VAL A 192 18.10 -7.28 -14.61
C VAL A 192 19.07 -6.76 -13.56
N GLN A 193 20.02 -7.61 -13.18
CA GLN A 193 21.03 -7.30 -12.18
C GLN A 193 22.34 -6.90 -12.83
N VAL A 194 22.93 -5.82 -12.33
CA VAL A 194 24.27 -5.36 -12.71
C VAL A 194 25.20 -5.48 -11.51
N LYS A 195 26.38 -6.03 -11.74
CA LYS A 195 27.40 -6.20 -10.71
C LYS A 195 28.14 -4.88 -10.50
N ASN A 196 28.01 -4.30 -9.32
CA ASN A 196 28.71 -3.11 -8.89
C ASN A 196 29.47 -3.41 -7.59
N ASN A 197 30.79 -3.14 -7.56
CA ASN A 197 31.66 -3.42 -6.39
C ASN A 197 31.51 -4.83 -5.79
N GLY A 198 31.37 -5.84 -6.64
CA GLY A 198 31.21 -7.24 -6.21
C GLY A 198 29.78 -7.65 -5.83
N GLN A 199 28.85 -6.70 -5.69
CA GLN A 199 27.45 -6.94 -5.32
C GLN A 199 26.53 -6.81 -6.54
N TRP A 200 25.45 -7.60 -6.57
CA TRP A 200 24.43 -7.52 -7.62
C TRP A 200 23.35 -6.50 -7.24
N ILE A 201 23.14 -5.49 -8.09
CA ILE A 201 22.17 -4.41 -7.89
C ILE A 201 21.09 -4.50 -8.97
N ASN A 202 19.83 -4.23 -8.60
CA ASN A 202 18.62 -4.29 -9.45
C ASN A 202 18.23 -2.95 -10.11
#